data_AF-A0A7Y3JPL6-F1
#
_entry.id   AF-A0A7Y3JPL6-F1
#
_cell.length_a   1.000
_cell.length_b   1.000
_cell.length_c   1.000
_cell.angle_alpha   90.00
_cell.angle_beta   90.00
_cell.angle_gamma   90.00
#
_symmetry.space_group_name_H-M   'P 1'
#
loop_
_entity.id
_entity.type
_entity.pdbx_description
1 polymer ?
#
loop_
_entity_poly.entity_id
_entity_poly.type
_entity_poly.pdbx_seq_one_letter_code
_entity_poly.pdbx_strand_id
1 'polypeptide(L)'
;MNNAAAATYGRMDEVTLEDHRRIFDVNYFGVLQGSLAAARHLRTKGGAIVNLGSVLSDRAMILQGPYSATKAAVQAATDALRMELEQEGAPISVTLIKPAAIHTPYPEHARNYMDAPPKLPPPLYDPRLVADAVLFACAHPRRQLYVGGGGYAISLAGKIAPRLTDLAMEAFGVGSQRSSEDAGVLNRRDNLHEPRPEGVVDGAQDAQVRKTSFLLQAQKLALPSPGDVVRAGLNAVADLAEAVDAARFRHRRP
;
A
#
# COMPACT_ATOMS: atom_id res chain seq x y z
N MET A 1 3.89 4.14 12.20
CA MET A 1 3.33 3.26 11.16
C MET A 1 1.83 3.15 11.37
N ASN A 2 1.03 3.40 10.34
CA ASN A 2 -0.42 3.20 10.38
C ASN A 2 -0.75 1.87 9.69
N ASN A 3 -1.16 0.87 10.49
CA ASN A 3 -1.33 -0.52 10.06
C ASN A 3 -2.75 -1.08 10.22
N ALA A 4 -3.46 -0.63 11.27
CA ALA A 4 -4.77 -1.16 11.62
C ALA A 4 -5.73 -1.03 10.42
N ALA A 5 -6.50 -2.09 10.17
CA ALA A 5 -7.56 -2.08 9.17
C ALA A 5 -8.68 -3.06 9.57
N ALA A 6 -9.89 -2.71 9.16
CA ALA A 6 -11.06 -3.58 9.12
C ALA A 6 -11.45 -3.85 7.66
N ALA A 7 -12.12 -4.96 7.41
CA ALA A 7 -12.54 -5.35 6.07
C ALA A 7 -13.88 -6.06 6.08
N THR A 8 -14.52 -6.07 4.92
CA THR A 8 -15.71 -6.85 4.63
C THR A 8 -15.54 -7.62 3.34
N TYR A 9 -16.19 -8.77 3.25
CA TYR A 9 -16.46 -9.46 1.99
C TYR A 9 -17.95 -9.43 1.71
N GLY A 10 -18.35 -9.02 0.51
CA GLY A 10 -19.76 -8.94 0.11
C GLY A 10 -19.96 -7.98 -1.05
N ARG A 11 -21.11 -8.07 -1.72
CA ARG A 11 -21.44 -7.07 -2.74
C ARG A 11 -21.67 -5.70 -2.10
N MET A 12 -21.49 -4.65 -2.91
CA MET A 12 -21.64 -3.26 -2.45
C MET A 12 -23.01 -2.97 -1.84
N ASP A 13 -24.05 -3.59 -2.39
CA ASP A 13 -25.46 -3.48 -1.97
C ASP A 13 -25.84 -4.41 -0.81
N GLU A 14 -25.00 -5.38 -0.46
CA GLU A 14 -25.22 -6.29 0.67
C GLU A 14 -24.56 -5.78 1.95
N VAL A 15 -23.42 -5.09 1.83
CA VAL A 15 -22.74 -4.47 2.98
C VAL A 15 -23.54 -3.26 3.46
N THR A 16 -23.89 -3.23 4.75
CA THR A 16 -24.70 -2.13 5.33
C THR A 16 -23.96 -0.80 5.26
N LEU A 17 -24.69 0.31 5.09
CA LEU A 17 -24.08 1.65 5.10
C LEU A 17 -23.33 1.97 6.40
N GLU A 18 -23.77 1.39 7.52
CA GLU A 18 -23.06 1.45 8.80
C GLU A 18 -21.67 0.82 8.70
N ASP A 19 -21.57 -0.39 8.13
CA ASP A 19 -20.29 -1.08 7.94
C ASP A 19 -19.40 -0.38 6.92
N HIS A 20 -19.97 0.18 5.84
CA HIS A 20 -19.22 1.05 4.91
C HIS A 20 -18.57 2.21 5.67
N ARG A 21 -19.31 2.92 6.53
CA ARG A 21 -18.79 4.02 7.35
C ARG A 21 -17.74 3.53 8.34
N ARG A 22 -18.01 2.43 9.03
CA ARG A 22 -17.10 1.86 10.03
C ARG A 22 -15.74 1.51 9.43
N ILE A 23 -15.71 0.93 8.22
CA ILE A 23 -14.45 0.65 7.50
C ILE A 23 -13.71 1.95 7.20
N PHE A 24 -14.40 3.03 6.80
CA PHE A 24 -13.77 4.34 6.60
C PHE A 24 -13.21 4.94 7.89
N ASP A 25 -13.95 4.83 9.00
CA ASP A 25 -13.51 5.32 10.31
C ASP A 25 -12.17 4.70 10.72
N VAL A 26 -12.04 3.37 10.55
CA VAL A 26 -10.82 2.66 10.88
C VAL A 26 -9.73 2.90 9.83
N ASN A 27 -10.01 2.59 8.56
CA ASN A 27 -8.98 2.47 7.53
C ASN A 27 -8.53 3.80 6.96
N TYR A 28 -9.39 4.82 6.94
CA TYR A 28 -9.05 6.13 6.40
C TYR A 28 -8.87 7.16 7.52
N PHE A 29 -9.91 7.40 8.33
CA PHE A 29 -9.83 8.43 9.37
C PHE A 29 -8.82 8.05 10.46
N GLY A 30 -8.71 6.77 10.83
CA GLY A 30 -7.66 6.29 11.73
C GLY A 30 -6.24 6.55 11.19
N VAL A 31 -5.99 6.24 9.91
CA VAL A 31 -4.70 6.50 9.24
C VAL A 31 -4.41 8.00 9.17
N LEU A 32 -5.41 8.81 8.83
CA LEU A 32 -5.28 10.26 8.74
C LEU A 32 -4.92 10.86 10.10
N GLN A 33 -5.69 10.52 11.15
CA GLN A 33 -5.45 10.99 12.51
C GLN A 33 -4.05 10.58 13.01
N GLY A 34 -3.66 9.32 12.82
CA GLY A 34 -2.34 8.82 13.21
C GLY A 34 -1.21 9.53 12.47
N SER A 35 -1.38 9.75 11.16
CA SER A 35 -0.40 10.47 10.34
C SER A 35 -0.24 11.94 10.76
N LEU A 36 -1.35 12.65 10.98
CA LEU A 36 -1.31 14.06 11.40
C LEU A 36 -0.73 14.22 12.82
N ALA A 37 -1.07 13.31 13.74
CA ALA A 37 -0.49 13.29 15.07
C ALA A 37 1.03 13.05 15.02
N ALA A 38 1.48 12.07 14.23
CA ALA A 38 2.90 11.79 14.02
C ALA A 38 3.61 12.98 13.37
N ALA A 39 3.03 13.57 12.32
CA ALA A 39 3.61 14.73 11.64
C ALA A 39 3.85 15.89 12.61
N ARG A 40 2.85 16.24 13.45
CA ARG A 40 3.02 17.27 14.49
C ARG A 40 4.21 17.00 15.42
N HIS A 41 4.40 15.74 15.82
CA HIS A 41 5.50 15.37 16.71
C HIS A 41 6.87 15.34 16.02
N LEU A 42 6.92 14.90 14.77
CA LEU A 42 8.15 14.71 14.00
C LEU A 42 8.62 15.98 13.28
N ARG A 43 7.77 17.02 13.17
CA ARG A 43 8.04 18.27 12.42
C ARG A 43 9.39 18.90 12.74
N THR A 44 9.86 18.84 13.99
CA THR A 44 11.15 19.41 14.41
C THR A 44 12.25 18.36 14.65
N LYS A 45 11.88 17.07 14.72
CA LYS A 45 12.80 15.97 15.06
C LYS A 45 13.27 15.17 13.85
N GLY A 46 12.48 15.21 12.79
CA GLY A 46 12.56 14.31 11.67
C GLY A 46 12.10 12.89 12.00
N GLY A 47 11.88 12.09 10.95
CA GLY A 47 11.47 10.70 11.09
C GLY A 47 10.75 10.16 9.87
N ALA A 48 9.99 9.08 10.06
CA ALA A 48 9.27 8.40 8.99
C ALA A 48 7.81 8.12 9.40
N ILE A 49 6.89 8.42 8.48
CA ILE A 49 5.49 8.01 8.53
C ILE A 49 5.31 6.93 7.45
N VAL A 50 4.92 5.73 7.87
CA VAL A 50 4.67 4.61 6.96
C VAL A 50 3.20 4.24 7.03
N ASN A 51 2.51 4.31 5.90
CA ASN A 51 1.09 3.98 5.77
C ASN A 51 0.91 2.67 4.99
N LEU A 52 0.08 1.77 5.52
CA LEU A 52 -0.25 0.51 4.87
C LEU A 52 -1.46 0.69 3.94
N GLY A 53 -1.16 0.84 2.66
CA GLY A 53 -2.13 0.75 1.56
C GLY A 53 -2.42 -0.70 1.18
N SER A 54 -2.68 -0.92 -0.11
CA SER A 54 -2.78 -2.24 -0.72
C SER A 54 -2.56 -2.10 -2.23
N VAL A 55 -2.31 -3.21 -2.93
CA VAL A 55 -2.52 -3.24 -4.39
C VAL A 55 -3.97 -2.90 -4.74
N LEU A 56 -4.92 -3.12 -3.80
CA LEU A 56 -6.31 -2.70 -3.94
C LEU A 56 -6.51 -1.16 -3.89
N SER A 57 -5.46 -0.39 -3.56
CA SER A 57 -5.46 1.07 -3.75
C SER A 57 -5.40 1.47 -5.23
N ASP A 58 -4.80 0.63 -6.09
CA ASP A 58 -4.69 0.90 -7.54
C ASP A 58 -5.90 0.39 -8.32
N ARG A 59 -6.56 -0.66 -7.83
CA ARG A 59 -7.69 -1.31 -8.49
C ARG A 59 -8.59 -2.01 -7.48
N ALA A 60 -9.90 -1.82 -7.61
CA ALA A 60 -10.85 -2.51 -6.77
C ALA A 60 -10.89 -4.02 -7.02
N MET A 61 -11.14 -4.79 -5.96
CA MET A 61 -11.43 -6.22 -6.07
C MET A 61 -12.92 -6.44 -5.86
N ILE A 62 -13.53 -7.27 -6.71
CA ILE A 62 -14.94 -7.65 -6.55
C ILE A 62 -15.15 -8.25 -5.15
N LEU A 63 -16.30 -7.97 -4.53
CA LEU A 63 -16.64 -8.34 -3.15
C LEU A 63 -15.84 -7.63 -2.04
N GLN A 64 -14.86 -6.80 -2.35
CA GLN A 64 -14.08 -6.03 -1.37
C GLN A 64 -14.18 -4.51 -1.61
N GLY A 65 -15.29 -4.05 -2.18
CA GLY A 65 -15.49 -2.67 -2.60
C GLY A 65 -15.26 -1.62 -1.50
N PRO A 66 -15.85 -1.75 -0.29
CA PRO A 66 -15.62 -0.79 0.80
C PRO A 66 -14.14 -0.71 1.19
N TYR A 67 -13.49 -1.88 1.33
CA TYR A 67 -12.05 -1.94 1.64
C TYR A 67 -11.21 -1.29 0.55
N SER A 68 -11.42 -1.65 -0.73
CA SER A 68 -10.73 -1.03 -1.88
C SER A 68 -10.90 0.48 -1.91
N ALA A 69 -12.12 0.99 -1.66
CA ALA A 69 -12.38 2.42 -1.60
C ALA A 69 -11.54 3.12 -0.52
N THR A 70 -11.48 2.55 0.70
CA THR A 70 -10.62 3.12 1.76
C THR A 70 -9.14 3.05 1.40
N LYS A 71 -8.67 1.98 0.75
CA LYS A 71 -7.26 1.86 0.36
C LYS A 71 -6.88 2.85 -0.75
N ALA A 72 -7.79 3.19 -1.66
CA ALA A 72 -7.59 4.28 -2.62
C ALA A 72 -7.55 5.65 -1.92
N ALA A 73 -8.44 5.89 -0.95
CA ALA A 73 -8.44 7.12 -0.15
C ALA A 73 -7.14 7.30 0.66
N VAL A 74 -6.63 6.21 1.27
CA VAL A 74 -5.34 6.21 1.97
C VAL A 74 -4.18 6.54 1.04
N GLN A 75 -4.17 6.01 -0.18
CA GLN A 75 -3.15 6.34 -1.17
C GLN A 75 -3.16 7.84 -1.49
N ALA A 76 -4.33 8.40 -1.79
CA ALA A 76 -4.46 9.82 -2.11
C ALA A 76 -4.04 10.71 -0.92
N ALA A 77 -4.50 10.40 0.30
CA ALA A 77 -4.12 11.16 1.50
C ALA A 77 -2.63 11.04 1.83
N THR A 78 -2.02 9.87 1.62
CA THR A 78 -0.58 9.68 1.82
C THR A 78 0.23 10.50 0.81
N ASP A 79 -0.22 10.56 -0.44
CA ASP A 79 0.43 11.36 -1.48
C ASP A 79 0.32 12.86 -1.19
N ALA A 80 -0.86 13.35 -0.77
CA ALA A 80 -1.07 14.73 -0.38
C ALA A 80 -0.18 15.12 0.81
N LEU A 81 -0.23 14.35 1.92
CA LEU A 81 0.55 14.64 3.12
C LEU A 81 2.06 14.65 2.82
N ARG A 82 2.54 13.75 1.96
CA ARG A 82 3.94 13.75 1.54
C ARG A 82 4.32 15.07 0.86
N MET A 83 3.54 15.49 -0.13
CA MET A 83 3.82 16.71 -0.89
C MET A 83 3.74 17.97 -0.01
N GLU A 84 2.78 18.02 0.91
CA GLU A 84 2.66 19.12 1.88
C GLU A 84 3.90 19.21 2.78
N LEU A 85 4.33 18.09 3.38
CA LEU A 85 5.52 18.06 4.23
C LEU A 85 6.82 18.35 3.47
N GLU A 86 6.93 17.89 2.22
CA GLU A 86 8.06 18.22 1.33
C GLU A 86 8.09 19.72 0.99
N GLN A 87 6.92 20.31 0.69
CA GLN A 87 6.80 21.74 0.38
C GLN A 87 7.16 22.62 1.59
N GLU A 88 6.82 22.18 2.80
CA GLU A 88 7.19 22.83 4.06
C GLU A 88 8.67 22.64 4.44
N GLY A 89 9.41 21.77 3.74
CA GLY A 89 10.78 21.41 4.08
C GLY A 89 10.89 20.60 5.39
N ALA A 90 9.81 19.95 5.82
CA ALA A 90 9.82 19.15 7.04
C ALA A 90 10.71 17.90 6.87
N PRO A 91 11.57 17.55 7.85
CA PRO A 91 12.50 16.41 7.76
C PRO A 91 11.80 15.04 7.97
N ILE A 92 10.61 14.84 7.37
CA ILE A 92 9.76 13.67 7.56
C ILE A 92 9.59 12.95 6.22
N SER A 93 9.96 11.68 6.16
CA SER A 93 9.62 10.83 5.01
C SER A 93 8.22 10.24 5.16
N VAL A 94 7.47 10.16 4.06
CA VAL A 94 6.15 9.52 4.05
C VAL A 94 6.11 8.42 2.99
N THR A 95 6.00 7.17 3.43
CA THR A 95 6.04 6.00 2.54
C THR A 95 4.70 5.26 2.51
N LEU A 96 4.22 4.90 1.31
CA LEU A 96 3.07 4.01 1.12
C LEU A 96 3.54 2.57 0.85
N ILE A 97 3.20 1.63 1.71
CA ILE A 97 3.45 0.20 1.45
C ILE A 97 2.17 -0.40 0.85
N LYS A 98 2.30 -1.16 -0.24
CA LYS A 98 1.18 -1.75 -1.00
C LYS A 98 1.32 -3.28 -1.05
N PRO A 99 0.86 -3.98 -0.01
CA PRO A 99 0.86 -5.44 -0.02
C PRO A 99 -0.13 -6.01 -1.03
N ALA A 100 0.25 -7.14 -1.64
CA ALA A 100 -0.63 -8.02 -2.40
C ALA A 100 -1.43 -8.94 -1.45
N ALA A 101 -1.82 -10.15 -1.89
CA ALA A 101 -2.39 -11.16 -0.99
C ALA A 101 -1.30 -11.67 -0.03
N ILE A 102 -1.42 -11.36 1.26
CA ILE A 102 -0.46 -11.74 2.30
C ILE A 102 -1.11 -12.75 3.23
N HIS A 103 -0.42 -13.86 3.52
CA HIS A 103 -0.91 -14.97 4.36
C HIS A 103 -1.02 -14.55 5.82
N THR A 104 -2.06 -13.79 6.13
CA THR A 104 -2.43 -13.28 7.45
C THR A 104 -3.86 -13.68 7.77
N PRO A 105 -4.32 -13.55 9.03
CA PRO A 105 -5.71 -13.72 9.42
C PRO A 105 -6.72 -12.71 8.81
N TYR A 106 -6.40 -12.08 7.67
CA TYR A 106 -7.21 -11.03 7.05
C TYR A 106 -8.63 -11.53 6.70
N PRO A 107 -8.82 -12.66 6.00
CA PRO A 107 -10.16 -13.22 5.78
C PRO A 107 -10.91 -13.56 7.07
N GLU A 108 -10.21 -14.07 8.09
CA GLU A 108 -10.75 -14.52 9.36
C GLU A 108 -11.20 -13.37 10.27
N HIS A 109 -10.61 -12.19 10.07
CA HIS A 109 -10.98 -10.96 10.76
C HIS A 109 -12.04 -10.15 10.02
N ALA A 110 -12.21 -10.36 8.71
CA ALA A 110 -13.16 -9.61 7.91
C ALA A 110 -14.61 -10.00 8.22
N ARG A 111 -15.52 -9.01 8.26
CA ARG A 111 -16.96 -9.32 8.32
C ARG A 111 -17.40 -9.89 6.97
N ASN A 112 -17.95 -11.10 7.01
CA ASN A 112 -18.36 -11.82 5.81
C ASN A 112 -19.88 -11.73 5.58
N TYR A 113 -20.28 -11.14 4.46
CA TYR A 113 -21.66 -11.10 3.95
C TYR A 113 -21.92 -12.15 2.87
N MET A 114 -20.90 -12.90 2.44
CA MET A 114 -21.06 -13.98 1.48
C MET A 114 -21.66 -15.23 2.14
N ASP A 115 -22.23 -16.10 1.32
CA ASP A 115 -22.71 -17.45 1.66
C ASP A 115 -21.59 -18.51 1.69
N ALA A 116 -20.32 -18.10 1.63
CA ALA A 116 -19.16 -18.98 1.71
C ALA A 116 -18.03 -18.32 2.49
N PRO A 117 -17.12 -19.09 3.13
CA PRO A 117 -15.97 -18.52 3.81
C PRO A 117 -15.04 -17.76 2.85
N PRO A 118 -14.50 -16.59 3.26
CA PRO A 118 -13.56 -15.85 2.44
C PRO A 118 -12.19 -16.52 2.45
N LYS A 119 -11.46 -16.39 1.34
CA LYS A 119 -10.04 -16.77 1.24
C LYS A 119 -9.26 -15.75 0.44
N LEU A 120 -7.93 -15.79 0.57
CA LEU A 120 -7.04 -14.98 -0.22
C LEU A 120 -6.77 -15.63 -1.59
N PRO A 121 -6.81 -14.86 -2.69
CA PRO A 121 -6.46 -15.38 -4.00
C PRO A 121 -4.94 -15.61 -4.12
N PRO A 122 -4.49 -16.67 -4.80
CA PRO A 122 -3.07 -16.91 -5.04
C PRO A 122 -2.45 -15.90 -6.04
N PRO A 123 -1.13 -15.67 -5.96
CA PRO A 123 -0.18 -16.21 -4.98
C PRO A 123 -0.23 -15.48 -3.63
N LEU A 124 -0.07 -16.23 -2.53
CA LEU A 124 0.06 -15.67 -1.18
C LEU A 124 1.53 -15.41 -0.86
N TYR A 125 1.81 -14.29 -0.18
CA TYR A 125 3.15 -13.89 0.26
C TYR A 125 3.26 -13.93 1.79
N ASP A 126 4.47 -14.15 2.29
CA ASP A 126 4.76 -14.18 3.73
C ASP A 126 4.56 -12.79 4.39
N PRO A 127 3.84 -12.68 5.52
CA PRO A 127 3.72 -11.44 6.29
C PRO A 127 5.05 -10.75 6.62
N ARG A 128 6.11 -11.53 6.82
CA ARG A 128 7.46 -11.06 7.16
C ARG A 128 8.05 -10.21 6.03
N LEU A 129 7.60 -10.38 4.78
CA LEU A 129 8.00 -9.50 3.66
C LEU A 129 7.42 -8.10 3.80
N VAL A 130 6.22 -7.95 4.37
CA VAL A 130 5.64 -6.63 4.66
C VAL A 130 6.41 -5.98 5.80
N ALA A 131 6.73 -6.74 6.85
CA ALA A 131 7.55 -6.25 7.96
C ALA A 131 8.93 -5.77 7.48
N ASP A 132 9.61 -6.55 6.61
CA ASP A 132 10.87 -6.15 5.97
C ASP A 132 10.72 -4.85 5.16
N ALA A 133 9.65 -4.71 4.37
CA ALA A 133 9.40 -3.49 3.60
C ALA A 133 9.17 -2.26 4.51
N VAL A 134 8.44 -2.43 5.61
CA VAL A 134 8.21 -1.37 6.60
C VAL A 134 9.54 -0.96 7.27
N LEU A 135 10.30 -1.93 7.79
CA LEU A 135 11.59 -1.66 8.43
C LEU A 135 12.55 -0.95 7.47
N PHE A 136 12.60 -1.41 6.22
CA PHE A 136 13.39 -0.76 5.18
C PHE A 136 12.95 0.69 4.96
N ALA A 137 11.64 0.94 4.82
CA ALA A 137 11.08 2.28 4.58
C ALA A 137 11.31 3.26 5.74
N CYS A 138 11.44 2.76 6.98
CA CYS A 138 11.79 3.59 8.13
C CYS A 138 13.19 4.20 8.02
N ALA A 139 14.14 3.49 7.40
CA ALA A 139 15.53 3.93 7.25
C ALA A 139 15.85 4.50 5.85
N HIS A 140 15.08 4.12 4.84
CA HIS A 140 15.32 4.49 3.45
C HIS A 140 14.04 5.13 2.89
N PRO A 141 13.99 6.47 2.79
CA PRO A 141 12.83 7.17 2.25
C PRO A 141 12.45 6.62 0.87
N ARG A 142 11.20 6.16 0.72
CA ARG A 142 10.65 5.71 -0.55
C ARG A 142 9.27 6.33 -0.72
N ARG A 143 8.90 6.67 -1.97
CA ARG A 143 7.52 7.09 -2.24
C ARG A 143 6.55 5.96 -1.89
N GLN A 144 6.79 4.79 -2.46
CA GLN A 144 5.96 3.62 -2.30
C GLN A 144 6.76 2.32 -2.49
N LEU A 145 6.30 1.23 -1.89
CA LEU A 145 6.84 -0.12 -2.10
C LEU A 145 5.71 -1.13 -2.29
N TYR A 146 5.80 -1.93 -3.34
CA TYR A 146 4.90 -3.08 -3.54
C TYR A 146 5.46 -4.34 -2.91
N VAL A 147 4.64 -5.05 -2.14
CA VAL A 147 5.00 -6.34 -1.54
C VAL A 147 4.21 -7.44 -2.23
N GLY A 148 4.82 -8.00 -3.27
CA GLY A 148 4.28 -9.10 -4.07
C GLY A 148 4.13 -8.74 -5.55
N GLY A 149 4.89 -9.43 -6.42
CA GLY A 149 4.91 -9.17 -7.87
C GLY A 149 3.57 -9.44 -8.58
N GLY A 150 2.81 -10.46 -8.14
CA GLY A 150 1.51 -10.79 -8.75
C GLY A 150 0.48 -9.68 -8.58
N GLY A 151 0.35 -9.13 -7.38
CA GLY A 151 -0.57 -8.01 -7.12
C GLY A 151 -0.15 -6.72 -7.84
N TYR A 152 1.15 -6.48 -7.98
CA TYR A 152 1.66 -5.37 -8.78
C TYR A 152 1.30 -5.53 -10.27
N ALA A 153 1.48 -6.72 -10.84
CA ALA A 153 1.10 -6.99 -12.22
C ALA A 153 -0.39 -6.77 -12.47
N ILE A 154 -1.26 -7.20 -11.54
CA ILE A 154 -2.71 -6.92 -11.61
C ILE A 154 -2.99 -5.41 -11.55
N SER A 155 -2.29 -4.69 -10.68
CA SER A 155 -2.42 -3.22 -10.57
C SER A 155 -2.05 -2.53 -11.88
N LEU A 156 -0.98 -2.99 -12.54
CA LEU A 156 -0.54 -2.46 -13.83
C LEU A 156 -1.51 -2.81 -14.96
N ALA A 157 -1.97 -4.07 -15.02
CA ALA A 157 -2.94 -4.53 -16.01
C ALA A 157 -4.25 -3.73 -15.93
N GLY A 158 -4.73 -3.43 -14.72
CA GLY A 158 -5.90 -2.59 -14.50
C GLY A 158 -5.76 -1.17 -15.05
N LYS A 159 -4.55 -0.61 -15.10
CA LYS A 159 -4.27 0.72 -15.65
C LYS A 159 -4.14 0.69 -17.18
N ILE A 160 -3.54 -0.36 -17.73
CA ILE A 160 -3.27 -0.48 -19.18
C ILE A 160 -4.50 -0.97 -19.94
N ALA A 161 -5.24 -1.94 -19.38
CA ALA A 161 -6.36 -2.60 -20.03
C ALA A 161 -7.51 -2.81 -19.03
N PRO A 162 -8.19 -1.72 -18.59
CA PRO A 162 -9.18 -1.78 -17.53
C PRO A 162 -10.33 -2.73 -17.84
N ARG A 163 -10.95 -2.63 -19.03
CA ARG A 163 -12.11 -3.46 -19.39
C ARG A 163 -11.76 -4.95 -19.50
N LEU A 164 -10.60 -5.29 -20.06
CA LEU A 164 -10.14 -6.67 -20.13
C LEU A 164 -9.93 -7.25 -18.73
N THR A 165 -9.35 -6.46 -17.84
CA THR A 165 -9.11 -6.87 -16.46
C THR A 165 -10.44 -6.97 -15.68
N ASP A 166 -11.44 -6.14 -15.99
CA ASP A 166 -12.79 -6.23 -15.43
C ASP A 166 -13.47 -7.53 -15.86
N LEU A 167 -13.43 -7.87 -17.15
CA LEU A 167 -13.97 -9.13 -17.67
C LEU A 167 -13.32 -10.35 -16.99
N ALA A 168 -12.00 -10.32 -16.80
CA ALA A 168 -11.30 -11.39 -16.07
C ALA A 168 -11.74 -11.45 -14.60
N MET A 169 -11.95 -10.30 -13.95
CA MET A 169 -12.43 -10.23 -12.57
C MET A 169 -13.89 -10.67 -12.42
N GLU A 170 -14.75 -10.33 -13.38
CA GLU A 170 -16.14 -10.79 -13.49
C GLU A 170 -16.19 -12.32 -13.62
N ALA A 171 -15.31 -12.90 -14.46
CA ALA A 171 -15.27 -14.33 -14.71
C ALA A 171 -14.68 -15.17 -13.54
N PHE A 172 -13.61 -14.70 -12.90
CA PHE A 172 -12.83 -15.52 -11.95
C PHE A 172 -12.75 -14.95 -10.53
N GLY A 173 -13.04 -13.66 -10.35
CA GLY A 173 -12.78 -12.94 -9.10
C GLY A 173 -13.58 -13.47 -7.90
N VAL A 174 -14.86 -13.77 -8.11
CA VAL A 174 -15.73 -14.33 -7.05
C VAL A 174 -15.22 -15.70 -6.60
N GLY A 175 -15.00 -16.63 -7.54
CA GLY A 175 -14.52 -17.98 -7.23
C GLY A 175 -13.14 -18.00 -6.57
N SER A 176 -12.26 -17.06 -6.92
CA SER A 176 -10.92 -16.96 -6.33
C SER A 176 -10.92 -16.59 -4.85
N GLN A 177 -12.00 -15.98 -4.36
CA GLN A 177 -12.13 -15.45 -3.00
C GLN A 177 -13.03 -16.29 -2.09
N ARG A 178 -13.63 -17.37 -2.61
CA ARG A 178 -14.50 -18.26 -1.85
C ARG A 178 -13.80 -19.58 -1.56
N SER A 179 -13.86 -20.04 -0.32
CA SER A 179 -13.46 -21.40 0.03
C SER A 179 -14.62 -22.37 -0.13
N SER A 180 -14.30 -23.61 -0.54
CA SER A 180 -15.20 -24.75 -0.54
C SER A 180 -15.08 -25.61 0.73
N GLU A 181 -14.12 -25.27 1.61
CA GLU A 181 -13.89 -25.98 2.87
C GLU A 181 -14.95 -25.65 3.91
N ASP A 182 -15.25 -26.63 4.76
CA ASP A 182 -16.23 -26.47 5.83
C ASP A 182 -15.73 -25.43 6.83
N ALA A 183 -16.64 -24.56 7.29
CA ALA A 183 -16.35 -23.33 8.03
C ALA A 183 -15.97 -23.59 9.50
N GLY A 184 -15.19 -24.65 9.76
CA GLY A 184 -14.63 -24.95 11.06
C GLY A 184 -13.85 -23.74 11.57
N VAL A 185 -14.41 -23.06 12.57
CA VAL A 185 -13.85 -21.92 13.34
C VAL A 185 -14.07 -20.51 12.75
N LEU A 186 -14.49 -20.34 11.50
CA LEU A 186 -14.58 -19.01 10.85
C LEU A 186 -15.80 -18.16 11.22
N ASN A 187 -16.72 -18.65 12.07
CA ASN A 187 -18.06 -18.09 12.18
C ASN A 187 -18.46 -17.45 13.52
N ARG A 188 -17.56 -16.90 14.37
CA ARG A 188 -18.03 -16.28 15.63
C ARG A 188 -17.49 -14.93 16.11
N ARG A 189 -16.55 -14.25 15.43
CA ARG A 189 -16.31 -12.80 15.64
C ARG A 189 -15.32 -12.27 14.62
N ASP A 190 -15.79 -11.41 13.72
CA ASP A 190 -14.96 -10.51 12.93
C ASP A 190 -14.33 -9.42 13.83
N ASN A 191 -13.54 -8.51 13.25
CA ASN A 191 -12.95 -7.38 13.96
C ASN A 191 -13.51 -6.01 13.55
N LEU A 192 -14.65 -5.97 12.86
CA LEU A 192 -15.14 -4.73 12.24
C LEU A 192 -15.56 -3.70 13.31
N HIS A 193 -16.32 -4.13 14.30
CA HIS A 193 -16.81 -3.27 15.38
C HIS A 193 -16.01 -3.40 16.66
N GLU A 194 -15.46 -4.57 16.95
CA GLU A 194 -14.70 -4.85 18.17
C GLU A 194 -13.29 -5.42 17.84
N PRO A 195 -12.24 -5.02 18.56
CA PRO A 195 -10.90 -5.57 18.33
C PRO A 195 -10.83 -7.04 18.78
N ARG A 196 -9.98 -7.83 18.11
CA ARG A 196 -9.62 -9.19 18.54
C ARG A 196 -8.25 -9.22 19.21
N PRO A 197 -8.10 -9.92 20.35
CA PRO A 197 -6.86 -9.91 21.13
C PRO A 197 -5.79 -10.91 20.64
N GLU A 198 -6.11 -11.73 19.63
CA GLU A 198 -5.42 -13.00 19.39
C GLU A 198 -4.00 -12.89 18.82
N GLY A 199 -3.55 -11.70 18.38
CA GLY A 199 -2.14 -11.44 18.03
C GLY A 199 -1.52 -12.36 16.97
N VAL A 200 -2.34 -13.11 16.21
CA VAL A 200 -1.89 -14.12 15.25
C VAL A 200 -1.32 -13.45 14.01
N VAL A 201 -0.18 -13.95 13.53
CA VAL A 201 0.55 -13.39 12.38
C VAL A 201 0.17 -14.08 11.07
N ASP A 202 0.20 -15.41 11.04
CA ASP A 202 -0.03 -16.22 9.84
C ASP A 202 -1.52 -16.64 9.76
N GLY A 203 -2.08 -16.67 8.55
CA GLY A 203 -3.49 -17.06 8.33
C GLY A 203 -3.73 -18.56 8.47
N ALA A 204 -4.98 -18.97 8.62
CA ALA A 204 -5.38 -20.38 8.74
C ALA A 204 -5.50 -21.11 7.39
N GLN A 205 -5.55 -20.37 6.28
CA GLN A 205 -5.66 -20.93 4.93
C GLN A 205 -4.47 -21.84 4.60
N ASP A 206 -4.75 -23.10 4.23
CA ASP A 206 -3.73 -24.02 3.71
C ASP A 206 -3.38 -23.64 2.26
N ALA A 207 -2.22 -23.01 2.08
CA ALA A 207 -1.76 -22.57 0.78
C ALA A 207 -0.23 -22.45 0.74
N GLN A 208 0.34 -22.60 -0.45
CA GLN A 208 1.76 -22.35 -0.66
C GLN A 208 2.07 -20.86 -0.50
N VAL A 209 2.82 -20.53 0.54
CA VAL A 209 3.24 -19.15 0.85
C VAL A 209 4.60 -18.83 0.22
N ARG A 210 4.66 -17.79 -0.60
CA ARG A 210 5.90 -17.29 -1.17
C ARG A 210 6.70 -16.52 -0.12
N LYS A 211 7.85 -17.07 0.26
CA LYS A 211 8.80 -16.47 1.21
C LYS A 211 9.65 -15.35 0.61
N THR A 212 9.61 -15.18 -0.71
CA THR A 212 10.39 -14.16 -1.43
C THR A 212 9.51 -13.32 -2.36
N SER A 213 9.92 -12.06 -2.54
CA SER A 213 9.32 -11.14 -3.52
C SER A 213 10.44 -10.45 -4.28
N PHE A 214 10.71 -10.92 -5.51
CA PHE A 214 11.72 -10.33 -6.39
C PHE A 214 11.48 -8.84 -6.61
N LEU A 215 10.22 -8.45 -6.83
CA LEU A 215 9.84 -7.04 -6.98
C LEU A 215 10.19 -6.21 -5.75
N LEU A 216 9.95 -6.73 -4.54
CA LEU A 216 10.32 -6.02 -3.32
C LEU A 216 11.84 -5.84 -3.23
N GLN A 217 12.61 -6.92 -3.47
CA GLN A 217 14.07 -6.85 -3.42
C GLN A 217 14.62 -5.86 -4.47
N ALA A 218 14.08 -5.87 -5.69
CA ALA A 218 14.45 -4.92 -6.73
C ALA A 218 14.14 -3.46 -6.33
N GLN A 219 12.99 -3.19 -5.72
CA GLN A 219 12.64 -1.84 -5.23
C GLN A 219 13.53 -1.38 -4.06
N LYS A 220 14.06 -2.31 -3.26
CA LYS A 220 14.98 -2.00 -2.16
C LYS A 220 16.37 -1.60 -2.66
N LEU A 221 16.78 -2.06 -3.83
CA LEU A 221 18.04 -1.62 -4.44
C LEU A 221 18.02 -0.10 -4.65
N ALA A 222 19.13 0.56 -4.28
CA ALA A 222 19.30 2.00 -4.44
C ALA A 222 19.54 2.34 -5.91
N LEU A 223 18.50 2.25 -6.74
CA LEU A 223 18.51 2.91 -8.04
C LEU A 223 18.24 4.40 -7.81
N PRO A 224 19.04 5.31 -8.41
CA PRO A 224 18.81 6.73 -8.31
C PRO A 224 17.38 7.04 -8.74
N SER A 225 16.66 7.83 -7.94
CA SER A 225 15.31 8.22 -8.31
C SER A 225 15.38 9.06 -9.59
N PRO A 226 14.31 9.10 -10.42
CA PRO A 226 14.24 10.04 -11.53
C PRO A 226 14.51 11.49 -11.08
N GLY A 227 14.14 11.85 -9.84
CA GLY A 227 14.46 13.15 -9.24
C GLY A 227 15.95 13.34 -8.94
N ASP A 228 16.68 12.31 -8.52
CA ASP A 228 18.13 12.35 -8.37
C ASP A 228 18.82 12.50 -9.72
N VAL A 229 18.30 11.85 -10.75
CA VAL A 229 18.78 11.99 -12.13
C VAL A 229 18.50 13.39 -12.67
N VAL A 230 17.29 13.91 -12.47
CA VAL A 230 16.91 15.27 -12.89
C VAL A 230 17.72 16.32 -12.13
N ARG A 231 17.89 16.19 -10.82
CA ARG A 231 18.70 17.10 -9.99
C ARG A 231 20.18 17.03 -10.37
N ALA A 232 20.73 15.84 -10.59
CA ALA A 232 22.09 15.69 -11.11
C ALA A 232 22.23 16.32 -12.50
N GLY A 233 21.23 16.19 -13.36
CA GLY A 233 21.18 16.84 -14.67
C GLY A 233 21.14 18.36 -14.58
N LEU A 234 20.29 18.92 -13.70
CA LEU A 234 20.20 20.37 -13.46
C LEU A 234 21.52 20.93 -12.91
N ASN A 235 22.16 20.23 -11.96
CA ASN A 235 23.46 20.63 -11.43
C ASN A 235 24.56 20.57 -12.51
N ALA A 236 24.60 19.51 -13.32
CA ALA A 236 25.58 19.39 -14.40
C ALA A 236 25.42 20.48 -15.47
N VAL A 237 24.19 20.92 -15.75
CA VAL A 237 23.93 22.05 -16.67
C VAL A 237 24.40 23.37 -16.05
N ALA A 238 24.17 23.59 -14.76
CA ALA A 238 24.65 24.77 -14.05
C ALA A 238 26.20 24.83 -14.03
N ASP A 239 26.86 23.72 -13.72
CA ASP A 239 28.32 23.62 -13.72
C ASP A 239 28.91 23.87 -15.12
N LEU A 240 28.25 23.37 -16.17
CA LEU A 240 28.65 23.61 -17.55
C LEU A 240 28.49 25.08 -17.95
N ALA A 241 27.40 25.73 -17.53
CA ALA A 241 27.18 27.15 -17.77
C ALA A 241 28.26 28.01 -17.09
N GLU A 242 28.62 27.69 -15.85
CA GLU A 242 29.67 28.38 -15.10
C GLU A 242 31.06 28.18 -15.73
N ALA A 243 31.35 26.96 -16.21
CA ALA A 243 32.60 26.66 -16.93
C ALA A 243 32.71 27.41 -18.28
N VAL A 244 31.59 27.53 -19.02
CA VAL A 244 31.53 28.27 -20.28
C VAL A 244 31.74 29.77 -20.06
N ASP A 245 31.13 30.35 -19.02
CA ASP A 245 31.35 31.76 -18.67
C ASP A 245 32.79 32.00 -18.21
N ALA A 246 33.36 31.13 -17.37
CA ALA A 246 34.76 31.23 -16.95
C ALA A 246 35.74 31.16 -18.15
N ALA A 247 35.45 30.36 -19.17
CA ALA A 247 36.25 30.27 -20.40
C ALA A 247 36.14 31.54 -21.25
N ARG A 248 34.95 32.17 -21.34
CA ARG A 248 34.75 33.45 -22.04
C ARG A 248 35.49 34.61 -21.37
N PHE A 249 35.64 34.60 -20.04
CA PHE A 249 36.39 35.62 -19.32
C PHE A 249 37.93 35.47 -19.47
N ARG A 250 38.45 34.26 -19.70
CA ARG A 250 39.90 34.06 -19.94
C ARG A 250 40.39 34.56 -21.30
N HIS A 251 39.52 34.64 -22.31
CA HIS A 251 39.86 35.17 -23.64
C HIS A 251 39.70 36.70 -23.78
N ARG A 252 39.38 37.42 -22.69
CA ARG A 252 39.20 38.88 -22.70
C ARG A 252 40.24 39.65 -21.88
N ARG A 253 41.32 39.02 -21.43
CA ARG A 253 42.46 39.75 -20.84
C ARG A 253 43.48 40.03 -21.94
N PRO A 254 43.73 41.32 -22.30
CA PRO A 254 44.84 41.69 -23.17
C PRO A 254 46.19 41.45 -22.50
#